data_AF-A0A7C3NK30-F1
#
_entry.id   AF-A0A7C3NK30-F1
#
_cell.length_a   1.000
_cell.length_b   1.000
_cell.length_c   1.000
_cell.angle_alpha   90.00
_cell.angle_beta   90.00
_cell.angle_gamma   90.00
#
_symmetry.space_group_name_H-M   'P 1'
#
loop_
_entity.id
_entity.type
_entity.pdbx_description
1 polymer ?
#
loop_
_entity_poly.entity_id
_entity_poly.type
_entity_poly.pdbx_seq_one_letter_code
_entity_poly.pdbx_strand_id
1 'polypeptide(L)'
;MAVQERNAENTFDRYVAEVRAAWGDGKDPQLPFKIQALMEKLFASTKPDDPWMAQIIREGKPSRELYRDPEHGFIQMGHVHKQGHGNSPHDHGPCWVVYGGYSGITEITKYKRTDDGSQPGKCSLEKERIDRLTPGTVVPYLPGDIHATHAVQGPGVVFRFLSYDLEKIERHRYNPEKQTMTKV
;
A
#
# COMPACT_ATOMS: atom_id res chain seq x y z
N MET A 1 26.00 -7.59 33.87
CA MET A 1 25.00 -6.54 33.55
C MET A 1 25.28 -6.09 32.14
N ALA A 2 24.53 -6.61 31.16
CA ALA A 2 24.62 -6.14 29.79
C ALA A 2 23.66 -4.96 29.67
N VAL A 3 24.20 -3.77 29.46
CA VAL A 3 23.41 -2.60 29.11
C VAL A 3 22.84 -2.88 27.74
N GLN A 4 21.55 -3.18 27.69
CA GLN A 4 20.78 -3.28 26.46
C GLN A 4 20.76 -1.86 25.88
N GLU A 5 21.55 -1.62 24.82
CA GLU A 5 21.53 -0.36 24.09
C GLU A 5 20.09 -0.11 23.64
N ARG A 6 19.43 0.85 24.28
CA ARG A 6 18.18 1.40 23.77
C ARG A 6 18.52 2.13 22.48
N ASN A 7 18.42 1.43 21.35
CA ASN A 7 18.37 2.08 20.05
C ASN A 7 17.32 3.19 20.13
N ALA A 8 17.70 4.42 19.81
CA ALA A 8 16.75 5.53 19.75
C ALA A 8 15.64 5.17 18.76
N GLU A 9 14.40 5.12 19.24
CA GLU A 9 13.22 4.76 18.46
C GLU A 9 13.05 5.77 17.32
N ASN A 10 13.19 5.32 16.07
CA ASN A 10 13.08 6.22 14.91
C ASN A 10 11.60 6.50 14.56
N THR A 11 11.34 7.32 13.54
CA THR A 11 9.96 7.63 13.09
C THR A 11 9.19 6.40 12.61
N PHE A 12 9.86 5.44 11.97
CA PHE A 12 9.27 4.20 11.49
C PHE A 12 8.93 3.24 12.63
N ASP A 13 9.81 3.09 13.63
CA ASP A 13 9.56 2.24 14.79
C ASP A 13 8.33 2.72 15.57
N ARG A 14 8.22 4.05 15.78
CA ARG A 14 7.03 4.67 16.39
C ARG A 14 5.77 4.45 15.57
N TYR A 15 5.84 4.58 14.25
CA TYR A 15 4.72 4.28 13.36
C TYR A 15 4.24 2.84 13.53
N VAL A 16 5.16 1.87 13.51
CA VAL A 16 4.83 0.45 13.72
C VAL A 16 4.18 0.22 15.08
N ALA A 17 4.71 0.82 16.15
CA ALA A 17 4.14 0.72 17.49
C ALA A 17 2.71 1.30 17.55
N GLU A 18 2.45 2.45 16.92
CA GLU A 18 1.13 3.07 16.86
C GLU A 18 0.13 2.25 16.04
N VAL A 19 0.57 1.65 14.92
CA VAL A 19 -0.26 0.73 14.13
C VAL A 19 -0.66 -0.49 14.97
N ARG A 20 0.30 -1.10 15.68
CA ARG A 20 0.03 -2.24 16.57
C ARG A 20 -0.95 -1.86 17.68
N ALA A 21 -0.78 -0.69 18.30
CA ALA A 21 -1.68 -0.22 19.36
C ALA A 21 -3.11 0.04 18.84
N ALA A 22 -3.25 0.48 17.59
CA ALA A 22 -4.54 0.71 16.95
C ALA A 22 -5.23 -0.57 16.46
N TRP A 23 -4.51 -1.69 16.38
CA TRP A 23 -4.94 -2.88 15.65
C TRP A 23 -6.16 -3.59 16.27
N GLY A 24 -6.19 -3.70 17.60
CA GLY A 24 -7.26 -4.43 18.30
C GLY A 24 -7.39 -5.88 17.81
N ASP A 25 -8.60 -6.29 17.46
CA ASP A 25 -8.88 -7.62 16.87
C ASP A 25 -8.78 -7.65 15.33
N GLY A 26 -8.37 -6.53 14.71
CA GLY A 26 -8.25 -6.39 13.25
C GLY A 26 -9.58 -6.31 12.48
N LYS A 27 -10.74 -6.31 13.16
CA LYS A 27 -12.06 -6.30 12.52
C LYS A 27 -12.72 -4.93 12.47
N ASP A 28 -12.10 -3.93 13.08
CA ASP A 28 -12.60 -2.56 13.05
C ASP A 28 -12.63 -2.02 11.60
N PRO A 29 -13.80 -1.70 11.03
CA PRO A 29 -13.90 -1.17 9.66
C PRO A 29 -13.21 0.19 9.50
N GLN A 30 -12.91 0.90 10.60
CA GLN A 30 -12.16 2.16 10.58
C GLN A 30 -10.64 1.96 10.55
N LEU A 31 -10.13 0.74 10.72
CA LEU A 31 -8.70 0.47 10.78
C LEU A 31 -7.92 0.97 9.54
N PRO A 32 -8.38 0.78 8.28
CA PRO A 32 -7.67 1.32 7.12
C PRO A 32 -7.46 2.85 7.18
N PHE A 33 -8.46 3.57 7.69
CA PHE A 33 -8.44 5.04 7.83
C PHE A 33 -7.59 5.49 9.02
N LYS A 34 -7.54 4.70 10.10
CA LYS A 34 -6.57 4.91 11.19
C LYS A 34 -5.14 4.75 10.67
N ILE A 35 -4.87 3.70 9.88
CA ILE A 35 -3.55 3.46 9.29
C ILE A 35 -3.19 4.57 8.30
N GLN A 36 -4.17 5.08 7.52
CA GLN A 36 -3.98 6.26 6.68
C GLN A 36 -3.44 7.44 7.50
N ALA A 37 -4.12 7.85 8.56
CA ALA A 37 -3.71 8.98 9.40
C ALA A 37 -2.33 8.76 10.04
N LEU A 38 -2.02 7.53 10.47
CA LEU A 38 -0.70 7.18 11.02
C LEU A 38 0.40 7.27 9.96
N MET A 39 0.13 6.87 8.71
CA MET A 39 1.10 6.97 7.61
C MET A 39 1.30 8.43 7.17
N GLU A 40 0.26 9.25 7.15
CA GLU A 40 0.37 10.69 6.92
C GLU A 40 1.28 11.34 7.97
N LYS A 41 1.09 10.99 9.26
CA LYS A 41 1.95 11.43 10.36
C LYS A 41 3.40 10.93 10.22
N LEU A 42 3.60 9.68 9.79
CA LEU A 42 4.92 9.14 9.50
C LEU A 42 5.62 9.99 8.43
N PHE A 43 4.95 10.30 7.33
CA PHE A 43 5.52 11.10 6.25
C PHE A 43 5.83 12.54 6.68
N ALA A 44 4.94 13.16 7.44
CA ALA A 44 5.15 14.52 7.95
C ALA A 44 6.33 14.62 8.94
N SER A 45 6.69 13.52 9.60
CA SER A 45 7.76 13.48 10.61
C SER A 45 9.07 12.87 10.12
N THR A 46 9.10 12.26 8.93
CA THR A 46 10.27 11.58 8.37
C THR A 46 10.98 12.46 7.35
N LYS A 47 12.28 12.65 7.53
CA LYS A 47 13.11 13.36 6.55
C LYS A 47 13.79 12.39 5.59
N PRO A 48 14.13 12.81 4.36
CA PRO A 48 14.79 11.94 3.39
C PRO A 48 16.20 11.51 3.83
N ASP A 49 16.83 12.24 4.75
CA ASP A 49 18.14 11.93 5.33
C ASP A 49 18.07 11.09 6.61
N ASP A 50 16.87 10.81 7.14
CA ASP A 50 16.71 9.85 8.23
C ASP A 50 17.32 8.50 7.80
N PRO A 51 18.20 7.86 8.59
CA PRO A 51 19.03 6.75 8.10
C PRO A 51 18.25 5.61 7.42
N TRP A 52 17.07 5.28 7.95
CA TRP A 52 16.19 4.22 7.43
C TRP A 52 15.53 4.62 6.11
N MET A 53 15.05 5.86 5.98
CA MET A 53 14.43 6.38 4.75
C MET A 53 15.49 6.59 3.67
N ALA A 54 16.64 7.16 4.04
CA ALA A 54 17.78 7.34 3.16
C ALA A 54 18.25 5.99 2.59
N GLN A 55 18.19 4.90 3.37
CA GLN A 55 18.48 3.57 2.88
C GLN A 55 17.48 3.09 1.81
N ILE A 56 16.17 3.28 2.02
CA ILE A 56 15.13 2.93 1.04
C ILE A 56 15.39 3.67 -0.28
N ILE A 57 15.65 4.98 -0.20
CA ILE A 57 15.94 5.84 -1.36
C ILE A 57 17.20 5.36 -2.09
N ARG A 58 18.30 5.12 -1.36
CA ARG A 58 19.57 4.66 -1.95
C ARG A 58 19.46 3.31 -2.63
N GLU A 59 18.74 2.36 -2.02
CA GLU A 59 18.57 1.03 -2.58
C GLU A 59 17.70 1.03 -3.84
N GLY A 60 16.75 1.96 -3.96
CA GLY A 60 15.98 2.18 -5.20
C GLY A 60 15.17 0.96 -5.66
N LYS A 61 14.83 0.04 -4.74
CA LYS A 61 14.16 -1.21 -5.09
C LYS A 61 12.69 -0.96 -5.47
N PRO A 62 12.18 -1.60 -6.53
CA PRO A 62 10.77 -1.45 -6.94
C PRO A 62 9.79 -2.08 -5.93
N SER A 63 10.28 -2.95 -5.05
CA SER A 63 9.54 -3.53 -3.93
C SER A 63 10.51 -4.01 -2.85
N ARG A 64 10.22 -3.66 -1.59
CA ARG A 64 10.95 -4.12 -0.41
C ARG A 64 9.98 -4.25 0.77
N GLU A 65 10.01 -5.38 1.46
CA GLU A 65 9.37 -5.51 2.77
C GLU A 65 10.18 -4.72 3.80
N LEU A 66 9.53 -3.77 4.46
CA LEU A 66 10.15 -2.96 5.52
C LEU A 66 9.87 -3.54 6.90
N TYR A 67 8.66 -4.07 7.08
CA TYR A 67 8.23 -4.68 8.33
C TYR A 67 7.09 -5.67 8.07
N ARG A 68 7.07 -6.75 8.84
CA ARG A 68 5.97 -7.70 8.94
C ARG A 68 5.66 -7.95 10.39
N ASP A 69 4.40 -7.82 10.74
CA ASP A 69 3.96 -8.00 12.10
C ASP A 69 3.87 -9.49 12.47
N PRO A 70 4.55 -9.95 13.53
CA PRO A 70 4.55 -11.36 13.90
C PRO A 70 3.23 -11.83 14.53
N GLU A 71 2.42 -10.91 15.05
CA GLU A 71 1.19 -11.23 15.78
C GLU A 71 -0.04 -11.06 14.88
N HIS A 72 -0.07 -9.97 14.12
CA HIS A 72 -1.22 -9.58 13.32
C HIS A 72 -1.05 -9.88 11.83
N GLY A 73 0.18 -10.15 11.36
CA GLY A 73 0.45 -10.54 9.98
C GLY A 73 0.35 -9.43 8.93
N PHE A 74 0.14 -8.17 9.34
CA PHE A 74 0.19 -7.04 8.42
C PHE A 74 1.62 -6.77 7.94
N ILE A 75 1.75 -6.13 6.78
CA ILE A 75 3.05 -5.89 6.15
C ILE A 75 3.14 -4.44 5.68
N GLN A 76 4.22 -3.76 6.03
CA GLN A 76 4.58 -2.48 5.45
C GLN A 76 5.61 -2.66 4.35
N MET A 77 5.24 -2.31 3.12
CA MET A 77 6.12 -2.34 1.95
C MET A 77 6.62 -0.93 1.62
N GLY A 78 7.86 -0.85 1.12
CA GLY A 78 8.46 0.33 0.52
C GLY A 78 8.76 0.10 -0.96
N HIS A 79 8.49 1.10 -1.78
CA HIS A 79 8.66 1.06 -3.22
C HIS A 79 9.38 2.31 -3.70
N VAL A 80 10.37 2.15 -4.59
CA VAL A 80 10.94 3.26 -5.37
C VAL A 80 10.59 3.03 -6.84
N HIS A 81 9.72 3.89 -7.39
CA HIS A 81 9.18 3.75 -8.74
C HIS A 81 9.71 4.85 -9.65
N LYS A 82 10.29 4.47 -10.78
CA LYS A 82 10.63 5.42 -11.85
C LYS A 82 9.34 5.93 -12.51
N GLN A 83 9.40 7.11 -13.12
CA GLN A 83 8.31 7.60 -13.96
C GLN A 83 7.95 6.56 -15.03
N GLY A 84 6.65 6.34 -15.23
CA GLY A 84 6.09 5.34 -16.12
C GLY A 84 5.91 3.94 -15.50
N HIS A 85 6.45 3.67 -14.31
CA HIS A 85 6.17 2.40 -13.61
C HIS A 85 4.68 2.31 -13.26
N GLY A 86 4.08 1.13 -13.41
CA GLY A 86 2.67 0.94 -13.10
C GLY A 86 2.29 -0.53 -13.04
N ASN A 87 1.07 -0.79 -12.55
CA ASN A 87 0.49 -2.13 -12.49
C ASN A 87 -0.85 -2.16 -13.23
N SER A 88 -1.17 -3.30 -13.83
CA SER A 88 -2.52 -3.54 -14.36
C SER A 88 -3.57 -3.45 -13.24
N PRO A 89 -4.85 -3.20 -13.56
CA PRO A 89 -5.92 -3.28 -12.57
C PRO A 89 -5.90 -4.60 -11.80
N HIS A 90 -6.00 -4.54 -10.48
CA HIS A 90 -5.97 -5.68 -9.57
C HIS A 90 -6.76 -5.41 -8.30
N ASP A 91 -7.19 -6.48 -7.63
CA ASP A 91 -7.77 -6.44 -6.29
C ASP A 91 -6.78 -7.00 -5.25
N HIS A 92 -7.21 -6.99 -3.99
CA HIS A 92 -6.49 -7.57 -2.86
C HIS A 92 -7.32 -8.65 -2.15
N GLY A 93 -8.28 -9.24 -2.87
CA GLY A 93 -9.23 -10.21 -2.33
C GLY A 93 -9.94 -9.70 -1.06
N PRO A 94 -9.93 -10.47 0.06
CA PRO A 94 -10.54 -10.05 1.31
C PRO A 94 -9.71 -9.02 2.09
N CYS A 95 -8.49 -8.71 1.64
CA CYS A 95 -7.59 -7.77 2.31
C CYS A 95 -7.89 -6.34 1.88
N TRP A 96 -7.67 -5.40 2.79
CA TRP A 96 -7.52 -3.98 2.47
C TRP A 96 -6.05 -3.59 2.42
N VAL A 97 -5.76 -2.50 1.71
CA VAL A 97 -4.42 -1.92 1.59
C VAL A 97 -4.47 -0.41 1.74
N VAL A 98 -3.36 0.21 2.10
CA VAL A 98 -3.22 1.67 2.15
C VAL A 98 -1.99 2.07 1.36
N TYR A 99 -2.16 2.96 0.37
CA TYR A 99 -1.05 3.52 -0.40
C TYR A 99 -0.75 4.93 0.06
N GLY A 100 0.53 5.25 0.23
CA GLY A 100 0.98 6.60 0.55
C GLY A 100 2.12 7.04 -0.37
N GLY A 101 2.04 8.25 -0.91
CA GLY A 101 3.14 8.89 -1.62
C GLY A 101 4.04 9.68 -0.66
N TYR A 102 5.31 9.28 -0.51
CA TYR A 102 6.29 10.06 0.26
C TYR A 102 7.00 11.09 -0.62
N SER A 103 7.37 10.71 -1.85
CA SER A 103 7.97 11.61 -2.84
C SER A 103 7.54 11.22 -4.26
N GLY A 104 7.72 12.12 -5.22
CA GLY A 104 7.19 11.94 -6.58
C GLY A 104 5.67 12.03 -6.60
N ILE A 105 5.05 11.57 -7.70
CA ILE A 105 3.60 11.55 -7.85
C ILE A 105 3.19 10.22 -8.49
N THR A 106 2.26 9.52 -7.84
CA THR A 106 1.61 8.32 -8.36
C THR A 106 0.13 8.57 -8.51
N GLU A 107 -0.43 8.24 -9.67
CA GLU A 107 -1.87 8.19 -9.87
C GLU A 107 -2.35 6.75 -9.65
N ILE A 108 -3.45 6.61 -8.92
CA ILE A 108 -4.13 5.33 -8.75
C ILE A 108 -5.52 5.46 -9.34
N THR A 109 -5.77 4.75 -10.44
CA THR A 109 -7.10 4.68 -11.05
C THR A 109 -7.90 3.62 -10.30
N LYS A 110 -9.01 4.01 -9.67
CA LYS A 110 -9.98 3.06 -9.09
C LYS A 110 -11.04 2.71 -10.13
N TYR A 111 -11.42 1.44 -10.16
CA TYR A 111 -12.41 0.89 -11.07
C TYR A 111 -13.60 0.34 -10.30
N LYS A 112 -14.78 0.42 -10.91
CA LYS A 112 -15.97 -0.31 -10.49
C LYS A 112 -16.23 -1.45 -11.49
N ARG A 113 -16.65 -2.60 -10.97
CA ARG A 113 -17.17 -3.71 -11.77
C ARG A 113 -18.57 -3.36 -12.26
N THR A 114 -18.87 -3.67 -13.52
CA THR A 114 -20.18 -3.38 -14.15
C THR A 114 -20.90 -4.61 -14.69
N ASP A 115 -20.26 -5.79 -14.67
CA ASP A 115 -20.92 -7.07 -14.93
C ASP A 115 -21.50 -7.69 -13.64
N ASP A 116 -22.33 -8.72 -13.81
CA ASP A 116 -23.04 -9.40 -12.73
C ASP A 116 -22.24 -10.53 -12.04
N GLY A 117 -21.01 -10.78 -12.49
CA GLY A 117 -20.16 -11.85 -11.96
C GLY A 117 -20.61 -13.27 -12.27
N SER A 118 -21.62 -13.47 -13.12
CA SER A 118 -22.19 -14.79 -13.42
C SER A 118 -21.28 -15.66 -14.30
N GLN A 119 -20.39 -15.05 -15.08
CA GLN A 119 -19.49 -15.74 -16.01
C GLN A 119 -18.06 -15.79 -15.46
N PRO A 120 -17.56 -16.99 -15.09
CA PRO A 120 -16.18 -17.13 -14.61
C PRO A 120 -15.16 -16.58 -15.61
N GLY A 121 -14.20 -15.80 -15.10
CA GLY A 121 -13.12 -15.20 -15.89
C GLY A 121 -13.53 -14.01 -16.76
N LYS A 122 -14.81 -13.63 -16.82
CA LYS A 122 -15.28 -12.39 -17.45
C LYS A 122 -15.39 -11.27 -16.41
N CYS A 123 -15.00 -10.07 -16.80
CA CYS A 123 -15.18 -8.89 -15.97
C CYS A 123 -15.18 -7.61 -16.81
N SER A 124 -16.22 -6.79 -16.65
CA SER A 124 -16.31 -5.46 -17.24
C SER A 124 -16.01 -4.42 -16.17
N LEU A 125 -15.11 -3.48 -16.50
CA LEU A 125 -14.67 -2.42 -15.58
C LEU A 125 -14.92 -1.04 -16.19
N GLU A 126 -15.40 -0.12 -15.35
CA GLU A 126 -15.43 1.31 -15.64
C GLU A 126 -14.49 2.06 -14.69
N LYS A 127 -13.81 3.09 -15.19
CA LYS A 127 -13.03 4.00 -14.33
C LYS A 127 -14.00 4.76 -13.43
N GLU A 128 -13.83 4.64 -12.13
CA GLU A 128 -14.63 5.35 -11.13
C GLU A 128 -14.03 6.72 -10.83
N ARG A 129 -12.74 6.75 -10.48
CA ARG A 129 -11.99 7.97 -10.19
C ARG A 129 -10.47 7.75 -10.31
N ILE A 130 -9.72 8.84 -10.22
CA ILE A 130 -8.26 8.82 -10.13
C ILE A 130 -7.86 9.53 -8.84
N ASP A 131 -7.15 8.81 -7.97
CA ASP A 131 -6.54 9.36 -6.78
C ASP A 131 -5.09 9.77 -7.11
N ARG A 132 -4.75 11.05 -6.92
CA ARG A 132 -3.39 11.56 -7.19
C ARG A 132 -2.60 11.65 -5.90
N LEU A 133 -1.71 10.70 -5.68
CA LEU A 133 -0.85 10.63 -4.50
C LEU A 133 0.37 11.55 -4.70
N THR A 134 0.24 12.80 -4.27
CA THR A 134 1.36 13.73 -4.07
C THR A 134 2.07 13.45 -2.75
N PRO A 135 3.26 14.04 -2.48
CA PRO A 135 3.95 13.86 -1.20
C PRO A 135 3.05 14.15 0.00
N GLY A 136 2.94 13.19 0.91
CA GLY A 136 2.06 13.25 2.10
C GLY A 136 0.64 12.72 1.87
N THR A 137 0.22 12.47 0.64
CA THR A 137 -1.13 11.95 0.34
C THR A 137 -1.18 10.44 0.57
N VAL A 138 -2.18 9.99 1.33
CA VAL A 138 -2.39 8.57 1.66
C VAL A 138 -3.85 8.20 1.39
N VAL A 139 -4.08 7.03 0.77
CA VAL A 139 -5.42 6.58 0.36
C VAL A 139 -5.60 5.09 0.68
N PRO A 140 -6.67 4.72 1.43
CA PRO A 140 -7.05 3.33 1.64
C PRO A 140 -7.85 2.76 0.46
N TYR A 141 -7.63 1.48 0.17
CA TYR A 141 -8.42 0.67 -0.76
C TYR A 141 -8.96 -0.54 0.01
N LEU A 142 -10.27 -0.67 0.04
CA LEU A 142 -11.01 -1.61 0.88
C LEU A 142 -11.07 -3.01 0.24
N PRO A 143 -11.55 -4.05 0.96
CA PRO A 143 -11.66 -5.39 0.39
C PRO A 143 -12.47 -5.39 -0.92
N GLY A 144 -11.92 -6.05 -1.95
CA GLY A 144 -12.50 -6.09 -3.29
C GLY A 144 -12.32 -4.82 -4.14
N ASP A 145 -11.74 -3.73 -3.63
CA ASP A 145 -11.48 -2.53 -4.44
C ASP A 145 -10.47 -2.84 -5.56
N ILE A 146 -10.85 -2.49 -6.79
CA ILE A 146 -10.03 -2.71 -7.99
C ILE A 146 -9.31 -1.42 -8.36
N HIS A 147 -7.99 -1.47 -8.48
CA HIS A 147 -7.22 -0.30 -8.89
C HIS A 147 -5.96 -0.62 -9.70
N ALA A 148 -5.47 0.39 -10.43
CA ALA A 148 -4.23 0.35 -11.18
C ALA A 148 -3.34 1.53 -10.77
N THR A 149 -2.04 1.30 -10.61
CA THR A 149 -1.08 2.34 -10.24
C THR A 149 -0.31 2.82 -11.47
N HIS A 150 0.04 4.10 -11.49
CA HIS A 150 0.89 4.70 -12.50
C HIS A 150 1.72 5.85 -11.92
N ALA A 151 3.05 5.69 -11.88
CA ALA A 151 3.97 6.72 -11.44
C ALA A 151 4.12 7.80 -12.52
N VAL A 152 3.48 8.95 -12.33
CA VAL A 152 3.51 10.07 -13.30
C VAL A 152 4.71 11.00 -13.09
N GLN A 153 5.31 11.01 -11.90
CA GLN A 153 6.56 11.70 -11.61
C GLN A 153 7.45 10.82 -10.72
N GLY A 154 8.70 10.60 -11.11
CA GLY A 154 9.65 9.81 -10.33
C GLY A 154 11.12 10.23 -10.47
N PRO A 155 12.05 9.59 -9.73
CA PRO A 155 11.80 8.46 -8.83
C PRO A 155 10.93 8.85 -7.64
N GLY A 156 9.80 8.16 -7.45
CA GLY A 156 8.89 8.36 -6.34
C GLY A 156 9.07 7.28 -5.28
N VAL A 157 9.01 7.67 -4.01
CA VAL A 157 8.94 6.74 -2.88
C VAL A 157 7.48 6.56 -2.51
N VAL A 158 6.99 5.33 -2.59
CA VAL A 158 5.59 4.96 -2.31
C VAL A 158 5.57 3.87 -1.25
N PHE A 159 4.73 4.03 -0.23
CA PHE A 159 4.50 3.00 0.77
C PHE A 159 3.19 2.30 0.46
N ARG A 160 3.19 0.98 0.67
CA ARG A 160 1.98 0.17 0.60
C ARG A 160 1.86 -0.67 1.86
N PHE A 161 0.87 -0.36 2.66
CA PHE A 161 0.48 -1.17 3.80
C PHE A 161 -0.47 -2.27 3.34
N LEU A 162 -0.22 -3.50 3.77
CA LEU A 162 -1.04 -4.68 3.52
C LEU A 162 -1.63 -5.16 4.83
N SER A 163 -2.95 -5.29 4.91
CA SER A 163 -3.60 -5.83 6.11
C SER A 163 -3.23 -7.28 6.41
N TYR A 164 -2.80 -8.03 5.39
CA TYR A 164 -2.31 -9.39 5.52
C TYR A 164 -1.41 -9.77 4.34
N ASP A 165 -0.80 -10.94 4.42
CA ASP A 165 0.04 -11.51 3.37
C ASP A 165 -0.76 -11.89 2.12
N LEU A 166 -0.51 -11.17 1.02
CA LEU A 166 -1.20 -11.36 -0.25
C LEU A 166 -0.81 -12.64 -0.99
N GLU A 167 0.27 -13.32 -0.58
CA GLU A 167 0.64 -14.63 -1.13
C GLU A 167 -0.23 -15.76 -0.57
N LYS A 168 -0.97 -15.50 0.52
CA LYS A 168 -1.81 -16.47 1.22
C LYS A 168 -3.30 -16.32 0.95
N ILE A 169 -3.67 -15.41 0.05
CA ILE A 169 -5.06 -15.08 -0.25
C ILE A 169 -5.32 -15.18 -1.74
N GLU A 170 -6.56 -15.52 -2.08
CA GLU A 170 -7.03 -15.44 -3.46
C GLU A 170 -7.30 -13.98 -3.83
N ARG A 171 -6.74 -13.55 -4.96
CA ARG A 171 -6.93 -12.21 -5.52
C ARG A 171 -6.88 -12.27 -7.05
N HIS A 172 -7.23 -11.17 -7.70
CA HIS A 172 -7.39 -11.12 -9.15
C HIS A 172 -6.60 -9.99 -9.80
N ARG A 173 -6.23 -10.24 -11.05
CA ARG A 173 -5.85 -9.21 -12.02
C ARG A 173 -6.92 -9.10 -13.09
N TYR A 174 -7.11 -7.88 -13.59
CA TYR A 174 -8.14 -7.58 -14.57
C TYR A 174 -7.52 -6.99 -15.83
N ASN A 175 -8.11 -7.33 -16.98
CA ASN A 175 -7.80 -6.75 -18.26
C ASN A 175 -9.06 -6.06 -18.80
N PRO A 176 -9.16 -4.72 -18.66
CA PRO A 176 -10.32 -3.97 -19.14
C PRO A 176 -10.55 -4.09 -20.65
N GLU A 177 -9.49 -4.14 -21.45
CA GLU A 177 -9.59 -4.23 -22.92
C GLU A 177 -10.18 -5.56 -23.37
N LYS A 178 -9.78 -6.65 -22.73
CA LYS A 178 -10.26 -8.00 -23.03
C LYS A 178 -11.53 -8.37 -22.24
N GLN A 179 -11.94 -7.52 -21.30
CA GLN A 179 -13.03 -7.77 -20.35
C GLN A 179 -12.90 -9.13 -19.64
N THR A 180 -11.69 -9.37 -19.12
CA THR A 180 -11.35 -10.64 -18.45
C THR A 180 -10.72 -10.39 -17.10
N MET A 181 -10.82 -11.38 -16.22
CA MET A 181 -10.12 -11.44 -14.95
C MET A 181 -9.45 -12.80 -14.78
N THR A 182 -8.32 -12.81 -14.10
CA THR A 182 -7.57 -14.03 -13.79
C THR A 182 -7.17 -14.02 -12.33
N LYS A 183 -7.40 -15.16 -11.67
CA LYS A 183 -6.88 -15.42 -10.32
C LYS A 183 -5.35 -15.45 -10.34
N VAL A 184 -4.73 -14.86 -9.34
CA VAL A 184 -3.28 -14.80 -9.13
C VAL A 184 -2.89 -15.28 -7.74
#